data_AF-A0A0P7N8C7-F1
#
_entry.id   AF-A0A0P7N8C7-F1
#
_cell.length_a   1.000
_cell.length_b   1.000
_cell.length_c   1.000
_cell.angle_alpha   90.00
_cell.angle_beta   90.00
_cell.angle_gamma   90.00
#
_symmetry.space_group_name_H-M   'P 1'
#
loop_
_entity.id
_entity.type
_entity.pdbx_description
1 polymer ?
#
loop_
_entity_poly.entity_id
_entity_poly.type
_entity_poly.pdbx_seq_one_letter_code
_entity_poly.pdbx_strand_id
1 'polypeptide(L)'
;MNSFFLILIGFFIVLANVMGFVFFQKKKSLYFAAFIILLLAGVFGGLGSVLALFIIRDAFAVFYGLNIAYYLLINSLIVFLLAILVTLIKKYNSSF
;
A
#
# COMPACT_ATOMS: atom_id res chain seq x y z
N MET A 1 -14.27 -0.29 20.00
CA MET A 1 -12.90 -0.68 19.58
C MET A 1 -12.86 -1.12 18.11
N ASN A 2 -13.74 -2.02 17.64
CA ASN A 2 -13.76 -2.42 16.21
C ASN A 2 -13.81 -1.27 15.22
N SER A 3 -14.68 -0.27 15.44
CA SER A 3 -14.79 0.87 14.52
C SER A 3 -13.50 1.70 14.43
N PHE A 4 -12.77 1.85 15.55
CA PHE A 4 -11.50 2.59 15.56
C PHE A 4 -10.44 1.90 14.71
N PHE A 5 -10.27 0.59 14.89
CA PHE A 5 -9.30 -0.19 14.11
C PHE A 5 -9.68 -0.25 12.63
N LEU A 6 -10.97 -0.36 12.29
CA LEU A 6 -11.41 -0.29 10.90
C LEU A 6 -11.11 1.08 10.25
N ILE A 7 -11.39 2.17 10.97
CA ILE A 7 -11.07 3.54 10.50
C ILE A 7 -9.55 3.68 10.31
N LEU A 8 -8.76 3.14 11.22
CA LEU A 8 -7.31 3.22 11.18
C LEU A 8 -6.71 2.42 10.00
N ILE A 9 -7.27 1.26 9.64
CA ILE A 9 -6.91 0.53 8.41
C ILE A 9 -7.18 1.43 7.19
N GLY A 10 -8.39 1.97 7.08
CA GLY A 10 -8.77 2.86 5.98
C GLY A 10 -7.84 4.05 5.86
N PHE A 11 -7.49 4.66 6.99
CA PHE A 11 -6.56 5.79 7.06
C PHE A 11 -5.16 5.43 6.54
N PHE A 12 -4.57 4.31 6.96
CA PHE A 12 -3.26 3.87 6.46
C PHE A 12 -3.28 3.56 4.96
N ILE A 13 -4.36 2.94 4.46
CA ILE A 13 -4.51 2.65 3.03
C ILE A 13 -4.59 3.95 2.22
N VAL A 14 -5.38 4.93 2.67
CA VAL A 14 -5.50 6.23 2.00
C VAL A 14 -4.16 6.95 1.99
N LEU A 15 -3.46 7.02 3.12
CA LEU A 15 -2.14 7.65 3.21
C LEU A 15 -1.11 6.98 2.27
N ALA A 16 -1.10 5.65 2.21
CA ALA A 16 -0.15 4.93 1.35
C ALA A 16 -0.39 5.25 -0.13
N ASN A 17 -1.65 5.30 -0.55
CA ASN A 17 -2.03 5.67 -1.92
C ASN A 17 -1.69 7.12 -2.24
N VAL A 18 -1.98 8.06 -1.33
CA VAL A 18 -1.63 9.48 -1.50
C VAL A 18 -0.11 9.63 -1.67
N MET A 19 0.69 8.95 -0.85
CA MET A 19 2.15 8.96 -1.01
C MET A 19 2.58 8.32 -2.34
N GLY A 20 2.02 7.16 -2.70
CA GLY A 20 2.28 6.52 -4.00
C GLY A 20 1.98 7.46 -5.17
N PHE A 21 0.88 8.21 -5.09
CA PHE A 21 0.50 9.21 -6.10
C PHE A 21 1.45 10.41 -6.15
N VAL A 22 1.90 10.93 -5.00
CA VAL A 22 2.89 12.02 -4.95
C VAL A 22 4.21 11.59 -5.61
N PHE A 23 4.67 10.36 -5.35
CA PHE A 23 5.88 9.84 -6.00
C PHE A 23 5.68 9.55 -7.49
N PHE A 24 4.49 9.09 -7.89
CA PHE A 24 4.11 8.98 -9.30
C PHE A 24 4.24 10.33 -10.01
N GLN A 25 3.71 11.42 -9.43
CA GLN A 25 3.78 12.74 -10.05
C GLN A 25 5.22 13.24 -10.23
N LYS A 26 6.12 12.93 -9.28
CA LYS A 26 7.53 13.33 -9.33
C LYS A 26 8.35 12.54 -10.36
N LYS A 27 8.16 11.21 -10.44
CA LYS A 27 8.95 10.32 -11.30
C LYS A 27 8.28 9.96 -12.62
N LYS A 28 6.98 10.28 -12.77
CA LYS A 28 6.10 9.90 -13.89
C LYS A 28 6.14 8.40 -14.24
N SER A 29 6.37 7.56 -13.23
CA SER A 29 6.51 6.11 -13.37
C SER A 29 5.58 5.37 -12.41
N LEU A 30 4.66 4.59 -12.97
CA LEU A 30 3.74 3.74 -12.20
C LEU A 30 4.48 2.61 -11.47
N TYR A 31 5.58 2.11 -12.04
CA TYR A 31 6.44 1.13 -11.38
C TYR A 31 7.01 1.66 -10.06
N PHE A 32 7.46 2.91 -10.07
CA PHE A 32 8.01 3.53 -8.87
C PHE A 32 6.92 3.76 -7.81
N ALA A 33 5.70 4.12 -8.24
CA ALA A 33 4.56 4.24 -7.34
C ALA A 33 4.19 2.91 -6.68
N ALA A 34 4.11 1.82 -7.46
CA ALA A 34 3.86 0.48 -6.94
C ALA A 34 4.93 0.05 -5.91
N PHE A 35 6.20 0.33 -6.22
CA PHE A 35 7.31 0.02 -5.32
C PHE A 35 7.24 0.80 -4.01
N ILE A 36 6.89 2.09 -4.04
CA ILE A 36 6.70 2.89 -2.82
C ILE A 36 5.55 2.35 -1.97
N ILE A 37 4.42 1.98 -2.58
CA ILE A 37 3.28 1.37 -1.85
C ILE A 37 3.69 0.04 -1.21
N LEU A 38 4.51 -0.76 -1.91
CA LEU A 38 5.06 -2.01 -1.37
C LEU A 38 5.94 -1.76 -0.13
N LEU A 39 6.84 -0.78 -0.17
CA LEU A 39 7.66 -0.42 0.99
C LEU A 39 6.79 0.07 2.16
N LEU A 40 5.76 0.87 1.87
CA LEU A 40 4.80 1.34 2.85
C LEU A 40 3.98 0.21 3.47
N ALA A 41 3.74 -0.90 2.76
CA ALA A 41 3.08 -2.08 3.31
C ALA A 41 3.84 -2.64 4.52
N GLY A 42 5.18 -2.74 4.42
CA GLY A 42 6.03 -3.16 5.52
C GLY A 42 6.04 -2.16 6.68
N VAL A 43 6.20 -0.86 6.36
CA VAL A 43 6.25 0.20 7.38
C VAL A 43 4.93 0.34 8.13
N PHE A 44 3.82 0.48 7.42
CA PHE A 44 2.49 0.64 8.03
C PHE A 44 1.97 -0.65 8.65
N GLY A 45 2.37 -1.81 8.12
CA GLY A 45 2.11 -3.08 8.78
C GLY A 45 2.82 -3.20 10.12
N GLY A 46 4.11 -2.86 10.18
CA GLY A 46 4.89 -2.83 11.42
C GLY A 46 4.33 -1.82 12.43
N LEU A 47 4.08 -0.58 11.99
CA LEU A 47 3.49 0.46 12.84
C LEU A 47 2.10 0.07 13.35
N GLY A 48 1.25 -0.49 12.50
CA GLY A 48 -0.07 -0.99 12.87
C GLY A 48 0.01 -2.09 13.93
N SER A 49 0.97 -3.02 13.80
CA SER A 49 1.21 -4.07 14.79
C SER A 49 1.64 -3.50 16.14
N VAL A 50 2.60 -2.57 16.15
CA VAL A 50 3.09 -1.94 17.39
C VAL A 50 1.98 -1.15 18.09
N LEU A 51 1.19 -0.37 17.33
CA LEU A 51 0.05 0.38 17.86
C LEU A 51 -1.02 -0.55 18.45
N ALA A 52 -1.35 -1.63 17.74
CA ALA A 52 -2.34 -2.59 18.22
C ALA A 52 -1.86 -3.33 19.49
N LEU A 53 -0.58 -3.72 19.54
CA LEU A 53 0.03 -4.30 20.73
C LEU A 53 -0.06 -3.37 21.94
N PHE A 54 0.20 -2.07 21.75
CA PHE A 54 0.17 -1.11 22.85
C PHE A 54 -1.25 -0.88 23.41
N ILE A 55 -2.26 -0.89 22.54
CA ILE A 55 -3.66 -0.64 22.89
C ILE A 55 -4.34 -1.88 23.46
N ILE A 56 -4.19 -3.04 22.79
CA ILE A 56 -4.86 -4.28 23.16
C ILE A 56 -4.10 -5.03 24.25
N ARG A 57 -2.76 -4.87 24.31
CA ARG A 57 -1.86 -5.56 25.23
C ARG A 57 -1.89 -7.07 25.11
N ASP A 58 -2.11 -7.56 23.89
CA ASP A 58 -2.14 -8.98 23.53
C ASP A 58 -1.22 -9.23 22.33
N ALA A 59 -0.41 -10.28 22.39
CA ALA A 59 0.48 -10.69 21.30
C ALA A 59 -0.28 -10.95 19.98
N PHE A 60 -1.53 -11.40 20.03
CA PHE A 60 -2.36 -11.60 18.83
C PHE A 60 -2.72 -10.28 18.13
N ALA A 61 -2.51 -9.12 18.76
CA ALA A 61 -2.72 -7.82 18.13
C ALA A 61 -1.81 -7.57 16.92
N VAL A 62 -0.69 -8.29 16.77
CA VAL A 62 0.18 -8.23 15.58
C VAL A 62 -0.57 -8.57 14.28
N PHE A 63 -1.58 -9.44 14.35
CA PHE A 63 -2.37 -9.80 13.17
C PHE A 63 -3.13 -8.61 12.57
N TYR A 64 -3.41 -7.57 13.37
CA TYR A 64 -4.00 -6.34 12.86
C TYR A 64 -3.05 -5.61 11.89
N GLY A 65 -1.79 -5.41 12.28
CA GLY A 65 -0.79 -4.81 11.40
C GLY A 65 -0.47 -5.67 10.18
N LEU A 66 -0.46 -7.00 10.35
CA LEU A 66 -0.30 -7.91 9.22
C LEU A 66 -1.44 -7.79 8.20
N ASN A 67 -2.68 -7.58 8.65
CA ASN A 67 -3.81 -7.29 7.75
C ASN A 67 -3.61 -5.98 6.97
N ILE A 68 -3.13 -4.92 7.62
CA ILE A 68 -2.79 -3.66 6.93
C ILE A 68 -1.72 -3.90 5.86
N ALA A 69 -0.66 -4.63 6.21
CA ALA A 69 0.40 -4.98 5.26
C ALA A 69 -0.15 -5.77 4.08
N TYR A 70 -1.02 -6.74 4.33
CA TYR A 70 -1.64 -7.57 3.29
C TYR A 70 -2.46 -6.72 2.31
N TYR A 71 -3.33 -5.83 2.80
CA TYR A 71 -4.11 -4.95 1.92
C TYR A 71 -3.22 -4.06 1.06
N LEU A 72 -2.16 -3.50 1.63
CA LEU A 72 -1.21 -2.66 0.91
C LEU A 72 -0.35 -3.45 -0.09
N LEU A 73 -0.01 -4.70 0.21
CA LEU A 73 0.66 -5.63 -0.71
C LEU A 73 -0.19 -5.88 -1.94
N ILE A 74 -1.46 -6.27 -1.76
CA ILE A 74 -2.40 -6.47 -2.87
C ILE A 74 -2.58 -5.18 -3.68
N ASN A 75 -2.69 -4.04 -3.00
CA ASN A 75 -2.78 -2.75 -3.67
C ASN A 75 -1.53 -2.45 -4.53
N SER A 76 -0.32 -2.67 -3.99
CA SER A 76 0.93 -2.48 -4.73
C SER A 76 1.01 -3.39 -5.97
N LEU A 77 0.52 -4.63 -5.86
CA LEU A 77 0.47 -5.59 -6.96
C LEU A 77 -0.46 -5.10 -8.07
N ILE A 78 -1.64 -4.59 -7.73
CA ILE A 78 -2.59 -4.03 -8.71
C ILE A 78 -1.93 -2.87 -9.48
N VAL A 79 -1.31 -1.92 -8.78
CA VAL A 79 -0.63 -0.78 -9.42
C VAL A 79 0.54 -1.24 -10.30
N PHE A 80 1.28 -2.28 -9.88
CA PHE A 80 2.34 -2.87 -10.68
C PHE A 80 1.82 -3.52 -11.97
N LEU A 81 0.72 -4.28 -11.90
CA LEU A 81 0.08 -4.88 -13.07
C LEU A 81 -0.43 -3.79 -14.04
N LEU A 82 -1.00 -2.70 -13.52
CA LEU A 82 -1.38 -1.54 -14.33
C LEU A 82 -0.15 -0.89 -15.01
N ALA A 83 0.99 -0.81 -14.32
CA ALA A 83 2.22 -0.29 -14.90
C ALA A 83 2.68 -1.13 -16.10
N ILE A 84 2.58 -2.46 -16.00
CA ILE A 84 2.88 -3.39 -17.10
C ILE A 84 1.92 -3.17 -18.26
N LEU A 85 0.61 -3.12 -18.01
CA LEU A 85 -0.39 -2.89 -19.07
C LEU A 85 -0.16 -1.58 -19.82
N VAL A 86 0.08 -0.48 -19.11
CA VAL A 86 0.37 0.82 -19.73
C VAL A 86 1.62 0.77 -20.59
N THR A 87 2.65 0.03 -20.15
CA THR A 87 3.90 -0.14 -20.90
C THR A 87 3.68 -0.97 -22.17
N LEU A 88 2.90 -2.04 -22.09
CA LEU A 88 2.52 -2.85 -23.25
C LEU A 88 1.73 -2.02 -24.26
N ILE A 89 0.67 -1.32 -23.84
CA ILE A 89 -0.17 -0.48 -24.72
C ILE A 89 0.68 0.58 -25.43
N LYS A 90 1.58 1.26 -24.69
CA LYS A 90 2.50 2.24 -25.29
C LYS A 90 3.39 1.60 -26.36
N LYS A 91 3.94 0.41 -26.08
CA LYS A 91 4.80 -0.32 -27.02
C LYS A 91 4.04 -0.70 -28.30
N TYR A 92 2.79 -1.15 -28.19
CA TYR A 92 1.97 -1.46 -29.36
C TYR A 92 1.63 -0.22 -30.18
N ASN A 93 1.24 0.89 -29.53
CA ASN A 93 0.91 2.14 -30.22
C ASN A 93 2.12 2.87 -30.82
N SER A 94 3.32 2.70 -30.27
CA SER A 94 4.54 3.32 -30.83
C SER A 94 5.17 2.52 -31.97
N SER A 95 4.73 1.27 -32.18
CA SER A 95 5.23 0.38 -33.24
C SER A 95 4.35 0.44 -34.51
N PHE A 96 3.35 1.33 -34.53
CA PHE A 96 2.49 1.65 -35.66
C PHE A 96 2.72 3.12 -36.05
#